data_AF-A0A9D2P548-F1
#
_entry.id   AF-A0A9D2P548-F1
#
_cell.length_a   1.000
_cell.length_b   1.000
_cell.length_c   1.000
_cell.angle_alpha   90.00
_cell.angle_beta   90.00
_cell.angle_gamma   90.00
#
_symmetry.space_group_name_H-M   'P 1'
#
loop_
_entity.id
_entity.type
_entity.pdbx_description
1 polymer ?
#
loop_
_entity_poly.entity_id
_entity_poly.type
_entity_poly.pdbx_seq_one_letter_code
_entity_poly.pdbx_strand_id
1 'polypeptide(L)'
;SQYVTGKVEPGQKKLTVLGMALNISEAWLMGFDVPMKRQVSDGDIGNAFANDNLFEVIDNISALSPQEKNHFTNYLQLLEINRKKADDYVEQLLSLQQMDTELQLNAAHHSKGEFTDEERQEDEDMLD
;
A
#
# COMPACT_ATOMS: atom_id res chain seq x y z
N SER A 1 6.39 -12.96 37.55
CA SER A 1 5.58 -13.34 36.37
C SER A 1 4.40 -14.18 36.84
N GLN A 2 3.20 -13.59 36.95
CA GLN A 2 2.00 -14.28 37.48
C GLN A 2 1.25 -15.09 36.41
N TYR A 3 1.42 -14.75 35.13
CA TYR A 3 0.76 -15.41 34.00
C TYR A 3 1.41 -16.73 33.56
N VAL A 4 2.69 -16.94 33.92
CA VAL A 4 3.44 -18.17 33.57
C VAL A 4 3.20 -19.30 34.58
N THR A 5 2.60 -18.98 35.73
CA THR A 5 2.41 -19.92 36.86
C THR A 5 1.03 -20.57 36.93
N GLY A 6 0.16 -20.42 35.91
CA GLY A 6 -1.15 -21.10 35.86
C GLY A 6 -2.14 -20.70 36.96
N LYS A 7 -1.87 -19.62 37.71
CA LYS A 7 -2.69 -19.19 38.87
C LYS A 7 -3.91 -18.36 38.50
N VAL A 8 -3.95 -17.81 37.29
CA VAL A 8 -5.03 -16.93 36.81
C VAL A 8 -5.19 -17.15 35.32
N GLU A 9 -6.38 -17.55 34.87
CA GLU A 9 -6.71 -17.53 33.43
C GLU A 9 -6.67 -16.08 32.95
N PRO A 10 -5.81 -15.74 31.98
CA PRO A 10 -5.80 -14.39 31.44
C PRO A 10 -7.13 -14.16 30.72
N GLY A 11 -7.89 -13.15 31.16
CA GLY A 11 -9.19 -12.84 30.56
C GLY A 11 -9.05 -12.62 29.06
N GLN A 12 -9.93 -13.25 28.26
CA GLN A 12 -9.84 -13.27 26.78
C GLN A 12 -9.55 -11.89 26.17
N LYS A 13 -10.21 -10.84 26.66
CA LYS A 13 -10.00 -9.45 26.21
C LYS A 13 -8.55 -8.99 26.26
N LYS A 14 -7.80 -9.35 27.31
CA LYS A 14 -6.39 -8.95 27.47
C LYS A 14 -5.49 -9.70 26.50
N LEU A 15 -5.78 -10.98 26.25
CA LEU A 15 -5.06 -11.79 25.26
C LEU A 15 -5.33 -11.30 23.85
N THR A 16 -6.57 -10.94 23.52
CA THR A 16 -6.93 -10.37 22.22
C THR A 16 -6.18 -9.07 21.95
N VAL A 17 -6.15 -8.14 22.91
CA VAL A 17 -5.42 -6.87 22.77
C VAL A 17 -3.92 -7.11 22.61
N LEU A 18 -3.33 -8.03 23.39
CA LEU A 18 -1.91 -8.36 23.31
C LEU A 18 -1.55 -9.07 21.99
N GLY A 19 -2.40 -9.98 21.53
CA GLY A 19 -2.26 -10.68 20.25
C GLY A 19 -2.33 -9.71 19.07
N MET A 20 -3.22 -8.72 19.13
CA MET A 20 -3.30 -7.63 18.13
C MET A 20 -2.04 -6.76 18.15
N ALA A 21 -1.58 -6.33 19.32
CA ALA A 21 -0.43 -5.45 19.46
C ALA A 21 0.89 -6.10 19.00
N LEU A 22 1.03 -7.42 19.22
CA LEU A 22 2.25 -8.17 18.87
C LEU A 22 2.12 -8.96 17.55
N ASN A 23 0.96 -8.92 16.90
CA ASN A 23 0.60 -9.74 15.73
C ASN A 23 0.82 -11.27 15.93
N ILE A 24 0.40 -11.76 17.09
CA ILE A 24 0.55 -13.15 17.54
C ILE A 24 -0.84 -13.76 17.78
N SER A 25 -0.98 -15.06 17.56
CA SER A 25 -2.22 -15.80 17.78
C SER A 25 -2.59 -15.87 19.28
N GLU A 26 -3.83 -15.54 19.63
CA GLU A 26 -4.37 -15.71 20.99
C GLU A 26 -4.28 -17.16 21.45
N ALA A 27 -4.52 -18.12 20.54
CA ALA A 27 -4.40 -19.54 20.85
C ALA A 27 -2.94 -19.92 21.16
N TRP A 28 -1.97 -19.32 20.48
CA TRP A 28 -0.56 -19.50 20.85
C TRP A 28 -0.23 -18.87 22.21
N LEU A 29 -0.76 -17.68 22.51
CA LEU A 29 -0.60 -17.03 23.82
C LEU A 29 -1.24 -17.85 24.97
N MET A 30 -2.24 -18.68 24.66
CA MET A 30 -2.86 -19.62 25.58
C MET A 30 -2.09 -20.95 25.72
N GLY A 31 -1.03 -21.17 24.93
CA GLY A 31 -0.19 -22.36 24.97
C GLY A 31 -0.68 -23.51 24.08
N PHE A 32 -1.59 -23.27 23.13
CA PHE A 32 -1.96 -24.28 22.12
C PHE A 32 -0.83 -24.47 21.09
N ASP A 33 -0.71 -25.69 20.58
CA ASP A 33 0.23 -26.04 19.50
C ASP A 33 -0.29 -25.55 18.14
N VAL A 34 -0.21 -24.24 17.94
CA VAL A 34 -0.59 -23.53 16.72
C VAL A 34 0.52 -22.56 16.32
N PRO A 35 0.55 -22.05 15.08
CA PRO A 35 1.56 -21.07 14.68
C PRO A 35 1.55 -19.81 15.56
N MET A 36 2.74 -19.35 15.94
CA MET A 36 2.92 -18.15 16.78
C MET A 36 2.37 -16.90 16.10
N LYS A 37 2.76 -16.66 14.86
CA LYS A 37 2.20 -15.56 14.07
C LYS A 37 0.76 -15.89 13.71
N ARG A 38 -0.09 -14.87 13.72
CA ARG A 38 -1.45 -15.01 13.18
C ARG A 38 -1.32 -15.47 11.74
N GLN A 39 -1.89 -16.64 11.46
CA GLN A 39 -2.20 -17.06 10.10
C GLN A 39 -3.41 -16.22 9.73
N VAL A 40 -3.17 -15.03 9.19
CA VAL A 40 -4.24 -14.18 8.72
C VAL A 40 -4.81 -14.90 7.51
N SER A 41 -5.94 -15.60 7.67
CA SER A 41 -6.63 -16.11 6.51
C SER A 41 -7.26 -14.91 5.80
N ASP A 42 -7.33 -14.94 4.46
CA ASP A 42 -7.94 -13.85 3.70
C ASP A 42 -9.38 -13.52 4.19
N GLY A 43 -10.06 -14.49 4.80
CA GLY A 43 -11.36 -14.30 5.45
C GLY A 43 -11.33 -13.49 6.75
N ASP A 44 -10.23 -13.50 7.51
CA ASP A 44 -10.07 -12.71 8.74
C ASP A 44 -9.84 -11.23 8.46
N ILE A 45 -9.23 -10.91 7.31
CA ILE A 45 -9.11 -9.54 6.81
C ILE A 45 -10.47 -9.03 6.32
N GLY A 46 -11.17 -9.85 5.53
CA GLY A 46 -12.54 -9.55 5.10
C GLY A 46 -13.50 -9.28 6.28
N ASN A 47 -13.36 -10.03 7.39
CA ASN A 47 -14.18 -9.85 8.59
C ASN A 47 -13.80 -8.64 9.45
N ALA A 48 -12.54 -8.17 9.45
CA ALA A 48 -12.18 -6.92 10.10
C ALA A 48 -12.70 -5.69 9.33
N PHE A 49 -12.78 -5.80 7.98
CA PHE A 49 -13.27 -4.75 7.08
C PHE A 49 -14.80 -4.78 6.86
N ALA A 50 -15.48 -5.87 7.19
CA ALA A 50 -16.94 -5.96 7.26
C ALA A 50 -17.55 -5.25 8.50
N ASN A 51 -16.81 -4.32 9.13
CA ASN A 51 -17.42 -3.37 10.04
C ASN A 51 -18.16 -2.33 9.19
N ASP A 52 -19.49 -2.33 9.25
CA ASP A 52 -20.36 -1.36 8.56
C ASP A 52 -19.89 0.10 8.72
N ASN A 53 -19.24 0.40 9.86
CA ASN A 53 -18.68 1.71 10.16
C ASN A 53 -17.56 2.17 9.21
N LEU A 54 -16.76 1.28 8.61
CA LEU A 54 -15.64 1.72 7.78
C LEU A 54 -16.11 2.27 6.43
N PHE A 55 -17.10 1.63 5.82
CA PHE A 55 -17.70 2.12 4.57
C PHE A 55 -18.35 3.49 4.79
N GLU A 56 -19.06 3.66 5.92
CA GLU A 56 -19.62 4.96 6.31
C GLU A 56 -18.53 6.02 6.54
N VAL A 57 -17.41 5.65 7.18
CA VAL A 57 -16.26 6.55 7.35
C VAL A 57 -15.69 6.97 6.01
N ILE A 58 -15.48 6.04 5.07
CA ILE A 58 -14.95 6.32 3.71
C ILE A 58 -15.90 7.25 2.94
N ASP A 59 -17.21 6.98 3.00
CA ASP A 59 -18.22 7.80 2.33
C ASP A 59 -18.26 9.24 2.85
N ASN A 60 -17.97 9.44 4.12
CA ASN A 60 -17.94 10.76 4.75
C ASN A 60 -16.65 11.57 4.49
N ILE A 61 -15.62 11.00 3.85
CA ILE A 61 -14.40 11.74 3.51
C ILE A 61 -14.71 12.71 2.37
N SER A 62 -14.88 14.00 2.68
CA SER A 62 -15.22 15.03 1.69
C SER A 62 -14.09 15.35 0.72
N ALA A 63 -12.84 15.05 1.09
CA ALA A 63 -11.65 15.28 0.26
C ALA A 63 -11.53 14.28 -0.91
N LEU A 64 -12.22 13.14 -0.86
CA LEU A 64 -12.18 12.12 -1.90
C LEU A 64 -13.39 12.25 -2.83
N SER A 65 -13.13 12.18 -4.12
CA SER A 65 -14.15 12.01 -5.14
C SER A 65 -14.86 10.66 -5.00
N PRO A 66 -16.08 10.51 -5.57
CA PRO A 66 -16.78 9.24 -5.58
C PRO A 66 -15.95 8.09 -6.19
N GLN A 67 -15.13 8.41 -7.19
CA GLN A 67 -14.29 7.42 -7.86
C GLN A 67 -13.14 6.96 -6.95
N GLU A 68 -12.48 7.86 -6.24
CA GLU A 68 -11.40 7.52 -5.29
C GLU A 68 -11.93 6.68 -4.11
N LYS A 69 -13.11 7.03 -3.60
CA LYS A 69 -13.80 6.22 -2.57
C LYS A 69 -14.07 4.80 -3.06
N ASN A 70 -14.57 4.66 -4.28
CA ASN A 70 -14.82 3.36 -4.89
C ASN A 70 -13.51 2.57 -5.09
N HIS A 71 -12.44 3.21 -5.58
CA HIS A 71 -11.13 2.56 -5.71
C HIS A 71 -10.60 2.05 -4.37
N PHE A 72 -10.69 2.86 -3.32
CA PHE A 72 -10.27 2.46 -1.97
C PHE A 72 -11.10 1.29 -1.43
N THR A 73 -12.42 1.35 -1.58
CA THR A 73 -13.34 0.26 -1.23
C THR A 73 -12.99 -1.04 -1.95
N ASN A 74 -12.82 -0.98 -3.28
CA ASN A 74 -12.47 -2.18 -4.06
C ASN A 74 -11.12 -2.75 -3.63
N TYR A 75 -10.13 -1.89 -3.39
CA TYR A 75 -8.82 -2.31 -2.90
C TYR A 75 -8.92 -3.04 -1.55
N LEU A 76 -9.73 -2.55 -0.60
CA LEU A 76 -9.92 -3.21 0.69
C LEU A 76 -10.65 -4.56 0.58
N GLN A 77 -11.53 -4.73 -0.41
CA GLN A 77 -12.22 -5.99 -0.69
C GLN A 77 -11.32 -7.06 -1.34
N LEU A 78 -10.17 -6.69 -1.90
CA LEU A 78 -9.23 -7.65 -2.50
C LEU A 78 -8.55 -8.51 -1.42
N LEU A 79 -8.27 -9.76 -1.80
CA LEU A 79 -7.37 -10.66 -1.07
C LEU A 79 -5.96 -10.05 -0.96
N GLU A 80 -5.20 -10.41 0.07
CA GLU A 80 -3.88 -9.81 0.33
C GLU A 80 -2.93 -9.95 -0.88
N ILE A 81 -2.94 -11.13 -1.52
CA ILE A 81 -2.15 -11.42 -2.71
C ILE A 81 -2.50 -10.46 -3.87
N ASN A 82 -3.77 -10.13 -4.02
CA ASN A 82 -4.23 -9.25 -5.09
C ASN A 82 -4.02 -7.77 -4.77
N ARG A 83 -4.08 -7.38 -3.49
CA ARG A 83 -3.68 -6.03 -3.04
C ARG A 83 -2.21 -5.77 -3.37
N LYS A 84 -1.33 -6.71 -3.03
CA LYS A 84 0.10 -6.60 -3.36
C LYS A 84 0.34 -6.38 -4.85
N LYS A 85 -0.37 -7.14 -5.70
CA LYS A 85 -0.29 -6.93 -7.16
C LYS A 85 -0.78 -5.53 -7.56
N ALA A 86 -1.85 -5.04 -6.96
CA ALA A 86 -2.36 -3.71 -7.23
C ALA A 86 -1.32 -2.63 -6.85
N ASP A 87 -0.65 -2.79 -5.71
CA ASP A 87 0.44 -1.91 -5.28
C ASP A 87 1.58 -1.92 -6.30
N ASP A 88 2.05 -3.11 -6.71
CA ASP A 88 3.12 -3.27 -7.70
C ASP A 88 2.76 -2.57 -9.04
N TYR A 89 1.53 -2.70 -9.51
CA TYR A 89 1.08 -2.04 -10.76
C TYR A 89 1.01 -0.53 -10.62
N VAL A 90 0.54 -0.01 -9.48
CA VAL A 90 0.47 1.43 -9.23
C VAL A 90 1.87 2.03 -9.20
N GLU A 91 2.82 1.38 -8.53
CA GLU A 91 4.22 1.79 -8.50
C GLU A 91 4.85 1.77 -9.91
N GLN A 92 4.58 0.72 -10.69
CA GLN A 92 5.08 0.63 -12.07
C GLN A 92 4.53 1.78 -12.93
N LEU A 93 3.22 2.05 -12.86
CA LEU A 93 2.61 3.15 -13.62
C LEU A 93 3.16 4.51 -13.21
N LEU A 94 3.37 4.73 -11.90
CA LEU A 94 3.97 5.95 -11.39
C LEU A 94 5.42 6.13 -11.89
N SER A 95 6.19 5.05 -11.90
CA SER A 95 7.56 5.05 -12.42
C SER A 95 7.60 5.40 -13.91
N LEU A 96 6.70 4.82 -14.72
CA LEU A 96 6.59 5.13 -16.15
C LEU A 96 6.25 6.62 -16.37
N GLN A 97 5.30 7.15 -15.60
CA GLN A 97 4.91 8.56 -15.69
C GLN A 97 6.06 9.51 -15.34
N GLN A 98 6.86 9.19 -14.32
CA GLN A 98 8.02 9.97 -13.93
C GLN A 98 9.11 9.94 -15.00
N MET A 99 9.39 8.76 -15.56
CA MET A 99 10.34 8.60 -16.66
C MET A 99 9.94 9.40 -17.90
N ASP A 100 8.67 9.34 -18.30
CA ASP A 100 8.16 10.13 -19.43
C ASP A 100 8.29 11.64 -19.18
N THR A 101 8.04 12.08 -17.95
CA THR A 101 8.18 13.49 -17.57
C THR A 101 9.64 13.94 -17.64
N GLU A 102 10.57 13.12 -17.17
CA GLU A 102 12.02 13.39 -17.27
C GLU A 102 12.49 13.44 -18.73
N LEU A 103 12.05 12.50 -19.58
CA LEU A 103 12.36 12.50 -21.01
C LEU A 103 11.81 13.74 -21.72
N GLN A 104 10.57 14.16 -21.40
CA GLN A 104 9.98 15.37 -21.96
C GLN A 104 10.72 16.64 -21.51
N LEU A 105 11.10 16.74 -20.23
CA LEU A 105 11.91 17.86 -19.72
C LEU A 105 13.29 17.90 -20.40
N ASN A 106 13.96 16.76 -20.55
CA ASN A 106 15.24 16.66 -21.23
C ASN A 106 15.15 17.02 -22.72
N ALA A 107 14.08 16.59 -23.41
CA ALA A 107 13.82 16.99 -24.79
C ALA A 107 13.47 18.48 -24.92
N ALA A 108 12.77 19.07 -23.94
CA ALA A 108 12.40 20.49 -23.91
C ALA A 108 13.55 21.42 -23.47
N HIS A 109 14.68 20.88 -22.99
CA HIS A 109 15.89 21.63 -22.71
C HIS A 109 16.78 21.86 -23.96
N HIS A 110 16.39 21.35 -25.13
CA HIS A 110 17.01 21.76 -26.39
C HIS A 110 16.42 23.11 -26.88
N SER A 111 17.21 24.17 -26.66
CA SER A 111 17.04 25.56 -27.14
C SER A 111 15.81 26.35 -26.64
N LYS A 112 16.01 27.09 -25.53
CA LYS A 112 15.23 28.32 -25.23
C LYS A 112 15.99 29.60 -25.60
N GLY A 113 17.07 29.49 -26.38
CA GLY A 113 17.84 30.61 -26.92
C GLY A 113 17.87 30.57 -28.45
N GLU A 114 18.15 31.71 -29.09
CA GLU A 114 18.60 31.71 -30.48
C GLU A 114 19.83 30.81 -30.56
N PHE A 115 19.78 29.80 -31.42
CA PHE A 115 20.95 28.98 -31.74
C PHE A 115 22.10 29.89 -32.17
N THR A 116 23.26 29.66 -31.57
CA THR A 116 24.51 30.27 -32.04
C THR A 116 24.84 29.73 -33.43
N ASP A 117 25.53 30.53 -34.25
CA ASP A 117 25.92 30.09 -35.60
C ASP A 117 26.86 28.85 -35.56
N GLU A 118 27.54 28.64 -34.43
CA GLU A 118 28.39 27.47 -34.16
C GLU A 118 27.55 26.20 -33.96
N GLU A 119 26.47 26.26 -33.17
CA GLU A 119 25.56 25.11 -32.97
C GLU A 119 24.84 24.71 -34.26
N ARG A 120 24.57 25.67 -35.17
CA ARG A 120 24.00 25.34 -36.50
C ARG A 120 24.99 24.64 -37.41
N GLN A 121 26.26 25.07 -37.38
CA GLN A 121 27.30 24.47 -38.22
C GLN A 121 27.60 23.03 -37.76
N GLU A 122 27.60 22.77 -36.46
CA GLU A 122 27.79 21.41 -35.93
C GLU A 122 26.67 20.46 -36.35
N ASP A 123 25.41 20.91 -36.35
CA ASP A 123 24.27 20.12 -36.85
C ASP A 123 24.33 19.87 -38.37
N GLU A 124 24.79 20.85 -39.16
CA GLU A 124 24.99 20.70 -40.61
C GLU A 124 26.12 19.70 -40.93
N ASP A 125 27.22 19.74 -40.17
CA ASP A 125 28.36 18.84 -40.34
C ASP A 125 28.04 17.38 -39.94
N MET A 126 26.96 17.13 -39.19
CA MET A 126 26.48 15.77 -38.86
C MET A 126 25.60 15.15 -39.96
N LEU A 127 25.15 15.93 -40.95
CA LEU A 127 24.29 15.47 -42.04
C LEU A 127 25.06 15.00 -43.30
N ASP A 128 26.38 15.20 -43.33
CA ASP A 128 27.32 14.73 -44.37
C ASP A 128 28.05 13.42 -43.98
#